data_AF-A0A931AVJ5-F1
#
_entry.id   AF-A0A931AVJ5-F1
#
_cell.length_a   1.000
_cell.length_b   1.000
_cell.length_c   1.000
_cell.angle_alpha   90.00
_cell.angle_beta   90.00
_cell.angle_gamma   90.00
#
_symmetry.space_group_name_H-M   'P 1'
#
loop_
_entity.id
_entity.type
_entity.pdbx_description
1 polymer ?
#
loop_
_entity_poly.entity_id
_entity_poly.type
_entity_poly.pdbx_seq_one_letter_code
_entity_poly.pdbx_strand_id
1 'polypeptide(L)'
;MACPPIQNIYDILSVNGSIFLDLSDIFLNQQILENGLEKKLLICPRVKIQSGENNMVITRKKMLIETDFLLENCSDLIQLQVKLFKLLKDHKFPQEFYMRVFPIDMSLSQSNLLKPQYVNINSPLLLKLFKHITENGKYITIEEPMPSLKDYESDVCSEYVLESTI
;
A
#
# COMPACT_ATOMS: atom_id res chain seq x y z
N MET A 1 -22.19 -4.39 5.39
CA MET A 1 -23.33 -4.91 6.18
C MET A 1 -23.18 -6.42 6.25
N ALA A 2 -23.34 -7.04 7.41
CA ALA A 2 -23.22 -8.50 7.53
C ALA A 2 -24.52 -9.15 7.06
N CYS A 3 -24.51 -9.79 5.89
CA CYS A 3 -25.63 -10.58 5.39
C CYS A 3 -25.82 -11.84 6.24
N PRO A 4 -27.05 -12.38 6.35
CA PRO A 4 -27.30 -13.68 6.99
C PRO A 4 -26.44 -14.80 6.37
N PRO A 5 -26.04 -15.83 7.13
CA PRO A 5 -25.06 -16.82 6.68
C PRO A 5 -25.39 -17.50 5.34
N ILE A 6 -26.67 -17.85 5.11
CA ILE A 6 -27.09 -18.50 3.86
C ILE A 6 -26.99 -17.56 2.66
N GLN A 7 -27.34 -16.29 2.85
CA GLN A 7 -27.22 -15.27 1.81
C GLN A 7 -25.76 -14.99 1.50
N ASN A 8 -24.90 -14.93 2.52
CA ASN A 8 -23.46 -14.76 2.32
C ASN A 8 -22.84 -15.94 1.55
N ILE A 9 -23.31 -17.18 1.77
CA ILE A 9 -22.89 -18.35 0.97
C ILE A 9 -23.30 -18.18 -0.49
N TYR A 10 -24.55 -17.79 -0.77
CA TYR A 10 -25.00 -17.55 -2.14
C TYR A 10 -24.25 -16.38 -2.80
N ASP A 11 -23.97 -15.30 -2.05
CA ASP A 11 -23.20 -14.16 -2.53
C ASP A 11 -21.76 -14.58 -2.88
N ILE A 12 -21.10 -15.38 -2.03
CA ILE A 12 -19.74 -15.92 -2.30
C ILE A 12 -19.72 -16.86 -3.51
N LEU A 13 -20.77 -17.66 -3.72
CA LEU A 13 -20.86 -18.60 -4.83
C LEU A 13 -21.22 -17.92 -6.16
N SER A 14 -21.98 -16.83 -6.12
CA SER A 14 -22.46 -16.10 -7.30
C SER A 14 -21.55 -14.94 -7.71
N VAL A 15 -20.87 -14.32 -6.74
CA VAL A 15 -19.91 -13.24 -6.96
C VAL A 15 -18.52 -13.85 -6.90
N ASN A 16 -17.72 -13.66 -7.95
CA ASN A 16 -16.27 -13.81 -7.85
C ASN A 16 -15.79 -12.80 -6.80
N GLY A 17 -15.70 -13.23 -5.54
CA GLY A 17 -15.42 -12.37 -4.40
C GLY A 17 -14.26 -11.45 -4.71
N SER A 18 -14.55 -10.15 -4.80
CA SER A 18 -13.55 -9.13 -5.06
C SER A 18 -12.69 -9.00 -3.80
N ILE A 19 -11.64 -9.80 -3.73
CA ILE A 19 -10.60 -9.64 -2.74
C ILE A 19 -9.95 -8.27 -3.00
N PHE A 20 -9.82 -7.43 -1.98
CA PHE A 20 -9.12 -6.14 -2.03
C PHE A 20 -7.59 -6.32 -2.07
N LEU A 21 -7.12 -7.14 -3.00
CA LEU A 21 -5.71 -7.27 -3.34
C LEU A 21 -5.54 -6.76 -4.76
N ASP A 22 -4.60 -5.85 -4.94
CA ASP A 22 -4.15 -5.50 -6.27
C ASP A 22 -3.09 -6.48 -6.76
N LEU A 23 -2.69 -6.36 -8.03
CA LEU A 23 -1.67 -7.22 -8.62
C LEU A 23 -0.31 -7.11 -7.91
N SER A 24 0.01 -5.94 -7.34
CA SER A 24 1.27 -5.77 -6.60
C SER A 24 1.26 -6.54 -5.30
N ASP A 25 0.13 -6.64 -4.61
CA ASP A 25 0.04 -7.42 -3.38
C ASP A 25 0.22 -8.91 -3.64
N ILE A 26 -0.36 -9.42 -4.72
CA ILE A 26 -0.18 -10.81 -5.16
C ILE A 26 1.30 -11.07 -5.48
N PHE A 27 1.92 -10.18 -6.26
CA PHE A 27 3.34 -10.27 -6.59
C PHE A 27 4.24 -10.24 -5.34
N LEU A 28 3.99 -9.31 -4.41
CA LEU A 28 4.79 -9.18 -3.19
C LEU A 28 4.64 -10.41 -2.29
N ASN A 29 3.43 -10.94 -2.14
CA ASN A 29 3.20 -12.20 -1.41
C ASN A 29 3.98 -13.36 -2.02
N GLN A 30 3.93 -13.51 -3.34
CA GLN A 30 4.68 -14.55 -4.04
C GLN A 30 6.20 -14.39 -3.83
N GLN A 31 6.72 -13.16 -3.89
CA GLN A 31 8.14 -12.90 -3.67
C GLN A 31 8.61 -13.25 -2.24
N ILE A 32 7.76 -13.07 -1.23
CA ILE A 32 8.05 -13.46 0.15
C ILE A 32 8.04 -14.98 0.30
N LEU A 33 7.08 -15.67 -0.35
CA LEU A 33 6.99 -17.13 -0.33
C LEU A 33 8.18 -17.80 -1.03
N GLU A 34 8.60 -17.29 -2.19
CA GLU A 34 9.65 -17.89 -3.01
C GLU A 34 11.07 -17.62 -2.51
N ASN A 35 11.38 -16.38 -2.11
CA ASN A 35 12.73 -16.00 -1.70
C ASN A 35 12.95 -16.10 -0.18
N GLY A 36 11.92 -16.50 0.58
CA GLY A 36 11.91 -16.35 2.02
C GLY A 36 12.03 -14.89 2.48
N LEU A 37 12.20 -14.72 3.79
CA LEU A 37 12.25 -13.43 4.47
C LEU A 37 13.59 -12.67 4.28
N GLU A 38 14.44 -13.09 3.34
CA GLU A 38 15.82 -12.60 3.22
C GLU A 38 15.92 -11.17 2.69
N LYS A 39 14.93 -10.70 1.92
CA LYS A 39 14.94 -9.36 1.32
C LYS A 39 14.27 -8.36 2.24
N LYS A 40 15.08 -7.48 2.82
CA LYS A 40 14.65 -6.32 3.65
C LYS A 40 13.79 -5.30 2.89
N LEU A 41 13.88 -5.29 1.56
CA LEU A 41 13.17 -4.37 0.68
C LEU A 41 12.81 -5.04 -0.65
N LEU A 42 11.54 -4.92 -1.05
CA LEU A 42 11.03 -5.31 -2.37
C LEU A 42 10.29 -4.15 -3.02
N ILE A 43 10.39 -4.05 -4.35
CA ILE A 43 9.79 -2.96 -5.11
C ILE A 43 8.96 -3.55 -6.25
N CYS A 44 7.69 -3.21 -6.29
CA CYS A 44 6.79 -3.47 -7.40
C CYS A 44 6.65 -2.18 -8.24
N PRO A 45 7.00 -2.22 -9.54
CA PRO A 45 6.85 -1.06 -10.40
C PRO A 45 5.38 -0.74 -10.67
N ARG A 46 5.10 0.51 -11.10
CA ARG A 46 3.78 0.89 -11.59
C ARG A 46 3.44 0.08 -12.84
N VAL A 47 2.23 -0.51 -12.87
CA VAL A 47 1.70 -1.23 -14.04
C VAL A 47 0.59 -0.39 -14.67
N LYS A 48 0.70 -0.17 -15.98
CA LYS A 48 -0.28 0.60 -16.77
C LYS A 48 -0.63 -0.13 -18.06
N ILE A 49 -1.88 -0.02 -18.48
CA ILE A 49 -2.33 -0.37 -19.83
C ILE A 49 -2.39 0.92 -20.63
N GLN A 50 -1.69 0.94 -21.76
CA GLN A 50 -1.68 2.07 -22.68
C GLN A 50 -2.45 1.68 -23.94
N SER A 51 -3.42 2.52 -24.33
CA SER A 51 -4.19 2.37 -25.58
C SER A 51 -4.36 3.74 -26.23
N GLY A 52 -3.56 4.01 -27.28
CA GLY A 52 -3.47 5.34 -27.88
C GLY A 52 -3.01 6.41 -26.88
N GLU A 53 -3.81 7.46 -26.70
CA GLU A 53 -3.57 8.53 -25.71
C GLU A 53 -4.04 8.15 -24.29
N ASN A 54 -4.82 7.07 -24.15
CA ASN A 54 -5.33 6.65 -22.85
C ASN A 54 -4.27 5.85 -22.09
N ASN A 55 -4.03 6.24 -20.84
CA ASN A 55 -3.16 5.55 -19.90
C ASN A 55 -3.97 5.15 -18.66
N MET A 56 -4.30 3.87 -18.53
CA MET A 56 -4.98 3.33 -17.35
C MET A 56 -3.95 2.72 -16.41
N VAL A 57 -3.83 3.25 -15.19
CA VAL A 57 -2.99 2.65 -14.15
C VAL A 57 -3.77 1.50 -13.51
N ILE A 58 -3.21 0.29 -13.63
CA ILE A 58 -3.78 -0.93 -13.02
C ILE A 58 -3.28 -1.08 -11.60
N THR A 59 -2.00 -0.73 -11.36
CA THR A 59 -1.39 -0.85 -10.05
C THR A 59 -0.32 0.22 -9.88
N ARG A 60 -0.34 0.89 -8.73
CA ARG A 60 0.62 1.94 -8.39
C ARG A 60 1.96 1.32 -8.00
N LYS A 61 3.05 2.08 -8.12
CA LYS A 61 4.36 1.68 -7.62
C LYS A 61 4.27 1.47 -6.10
N LYS A 62 4.71 0.30 -5.65
CA LYS A 62 4.62 -0.13 -4.24
C LYS A 62 5.98 -0.63 -3.77
N MET A 63 6.34 -0.33 -2.53
CA MET A 63 7.51 -0.89 -1.88
C MET A 63 7.07 -1.66 -0.64
N LEU A 64 7.57 -2.87 -0.47
CA LEU A 64 7.47 -3.63 0.77
C LEU A 64 8.78 -3.48 1.54
N ILE A 65 8.68 -3.10 2.80
CA ILE A 65 9.83 -2.79 3.64
C ILE A 65 9.71 -3.57 4.94
N GLU A 66 10.80 -4.23 5.33
CA GLU A 66 10.94 -4.80 6.67
C GLU A 66 11.10 -3.67 7.69
N THR A 67 10.31 -3.68 8.75
CA THR A 67 10.27 -2.57 9.71
C THR A 67 11.53 -2.50 10.56
N ASP A 68 12.11 -3.64 10.91
CA ASP A 68 13.40 -3.70 11.61
C ASP A 68 14.50 -3.00 10.81
N PHE A 69 14.54 -3.20 9.49
CA PHE A 69 15.48 -2.50 8.62
C PHE A 69 15.34 -0.98 8.68
N LEU A 70 14.14 -0.44 8.87
CA LEU A 70 13.90 0.99 9.03
C LEU A 70 14.22 1.49 10.44
N LEU A 71 13.85 0.75 11.48
CA LEU A 71 14.00 1.17 12.87
C LEU A 71 15.42 0.94 13.42
N GLU A 72 16.21 0.07 12.79
CA GLU A 72 17.59 -0.24 13.19
C GLU A 72 18.44 1.04 13.27
N ASN A 73 19.04 1.27 14.43
CA ASN A 73 19.87 2.45 14.74
C ASN A 73 19.14 3.80 14.67
N CYS A 74 17.80 3.82 14.82
CA CYS A 74 17.03 5.06 14.95
C CYS A 74 16.59 5.28 16.40
N SER A 75 17.30 6.14 17.13
CA SER A 75 16.94 6.49 18.51
C SER A 75 15.86 7.58 18.59
N ASP A 76 15.74 8.41 17.56
CA ASP A 76 14.78 9.52 17.50
C ASP A 76 14.03 9.60 16.16
N LEU A 77 13.06 10.52 16.08
CA LEU A 77 12.27 10.74 14.86
C LEU A 77 13.09 11.38 13.74
N ILE A 78 14.14 12.13 14.06
CA ILE A 78 14.94 12.85 13.07
C ILE A 78 15.78 11.85 12.27
N GLN A 79 16.43 10.90 12.95
CA GLN A 79 17.18 9.82 12.32
C GLN A 79 16.27 8.96 11.44
N LEU A 80 15.06 8.65 11.92
CA LEU A 80 14.07 7.94 11.12
C LEU A 80 13.68 8.74 9.87
N GLN A 81 13.44 10.04 10.00
CA GLN A 81 13.12 10.92 8.87
C GLN A 81 14.24 10.94 7.83
N VAL A 82 15.50 11.08 8.26
CA VAL A 82 16.67 11.13 7.37
C VAL A 82 16.86 9.80 6.65
N LYS A 83 16.72 8.68 7.37
CA LYS A 83 16.84 7.34 6.80
C LYS A 83 15.74 7.06 5.78
N LEU A 84 14.49 7.42 6.11
CA LEU A 84 13.35 7.31 5.22
C LEU A 84 13.50 8.22 3.99
N PHE A 85 13.93 9.47 4.17
CA PHE A 85 14.20 10.39 3.07
C PHE A 85 15.25 9.82 2.10
N LYS A 86 16.34 9.27 2.63
CA LYS A 86 17.39 8.65 1.82
C LYS A 86 16.85 7.44 1.03
N LEU A 87 16.11 6.55 1.70
CA LEU A 87 15.48 5.39 1.08
C LEU A 87 14.57 5.80 -0.10
N LEU A 88 13.69 6.78 0.13
CA LEU A 88 12.77 7.26 -0.89
C LEU A 88 13.52 7.91 -2.06
N LYS A 89 14.57 8.69 -1.78
CA LYS A 89 15.42 9.31 -2.79
C LYS A 89 16.15 8.28 -3.66
N ASP A 90 16.78 7.30 -3.03
CA ASP A 90 17.57 6.26 -3.72
C ASP A 90 16.69 5.43 -4.68
N HIS A 91 15.41 5.23 -4.33
CA HIS A 91 14.46 4.49 -5.14
C HIS A 91 13.53 5.36 -6.00
N LYS A 92 13.78 6.67 -6.10
CA LYS A 92 12.94 7.64 -6.84
C LYS A 92 11.45 7.48 -6.45
N PHE A 93 11.18 7.47 -5.14
CA PHE A 93 9.85 7.37 -4.56
C PHE A 93 9.42 8.74 -4.00
N PRO A 94 8.13 9.11 -4.09
CA PRO A 94 7.66 10.37 -3.53
C PRO A 94 7.83 10.46 -2.00
N GLN A 95 7.99 11.68 -1.49
CA GLN A 95 8.07 11.98 -0.05
C GLN A 95 6.72 11.89 0.68
N GLU A 96 5.66 11.78 -0.11
CA GLU A 96 4.28 11.59 0.31
C GLU A 96 3.84 10.24 -0.21
N PHE A 97 3.18 9.43 0.61
CA PHE A 97 2.78 8.08 0.23
C PHE A 97 1.66 7.57 1.11
N TYR A 98 1.01 6.51 0.65
CA TYR A 98 0.09 5.73 1.46
C TYR A 98 0.83 4.56 2.07
N MET A 99 0.59 4.25 3.35
CA MET A 99 1.20 3.12 4.03
C MET A 99 0.18 2.20 4.68
N ARG A 100 0.50 0.92 4.82
CA ARG A 100 -0.23 -0.02 5.66
C ARG A 100 0.69 -1.12 6.16
N VAL A 101 0.28 -1.78 7.24
CA VAL A 101 0.92 -3.03 7.66
C VAL A 101 0.65 -4.09 6.60
N PHE A 102 1.66 -4.85 6.22
CA PHE A 102 1.52 -5.94 5.26
C PHE A 102 1.21 -7.25 5.99
N PRO A 103 0.02 -7.84 5.78
CA PRO A 103 -0.33 -9.10 6.41
C PRO A 103 0.43 -10.25 5.73
N ILE A 104 1.25 -10.97 6.48
CA ILE A 104 1.91 -12.19 6.00
C ILE A 104 0.88 -13.33 5.89
N ASP A 105 -0.06 -13.38 6.85
CA ASP A 105 -1.16 -14.33 6.85
C ASP A 105 -2.42 -13.66 6.28
N MET A 106 -2.74 -14.02 5.04
CA MET A 106 -3.94 -13.62 4.31
C MET A 106 -5.19 -14.33 4.85
N SER A 107 -5.41 -14.29 6.16
CA SER A 107 -6.67 -14.74 6.77
C SER A 107 -7.74 -13.66 6.58
N LEU A 108 -8.90 -14.06 6.05
CA LEU A 108 -10.04 -13.19 5.72
C LEU A 108 -10.58 -12.35 6.90
N SER A 109 -10.14 -12.63 8.13
CA SER A 109 -10.62 -12.03 9.37
C SER A 109 -9.96 -10.68 9.74
N GLN A 110 -8.94 -10.22 9.02
CA GLN A 110 -8.19 -8.99 9.36
C GLN A 110 -8.55 -7.75 8.51
N SER A 111 -9.81 -7.62 8.09
CA SER A 111 -10.26 -6.57 7.16
C SER A 111 -10.00 -5.13 7.62
N ASN A 112 -9.89 -4.87 8.92
CA ASN A 112 -9.65 -3.52 9.47
C ASN A 112 -8.17 -3.09 9.49
N LEU A 113 -7.21 -4.02 9.36
CA LEU A 113 -5.77 -3.71 9.28
C LEU A 113 -5.33 -3.23 7.89
N LEU A 114 -6.25 -3.22 6.91
CA LEU A 114 -5.96 -3.03 5.50
C LEU A 114 -6.06 -1.58 5.00
N LYS A 115 -6.60 -0.64 5.80
CA LYS A 115 -6.83 0.73 5.32
C LYS A 115 -5.50 1.50 5.21
N PRO A 116 -5.12 1.96 4.01
CA PRO A 116 -3.91 2.75 3.84
C PRO A 116 -4.03 4.09 4.59
N GLN A 117 -2.93 4.49 5.23
CA GLN A 117 -2.78 5.76 5.92
C GLN A 117 -1.89 6.69 5.10
N TYR A 118 -2.33 7.92 4.90
CA TYR A 118 -1.51 8.93 4.21
C TYR A 118 -0.37 9.42 5.12
N VAL A 119 0.84 9.52 4.57
CA VAL A 119 2.02 10.01 5.25
C VAL A 119 2.73 11.02 4.37
N ASN A 120 3.09 12.16 4.94
CA ASN A 120 4.08 13.10 4.39
C ASN A 120 5.24 13.18 5.39
N ILE A 121 6.44 12.79 4.95
CA ILE A 121 7.63 12.73 5.82
C ILE A 121 8.07 14.10 6.36
N ASN A 122 7.61 15.20 5.75
CA ASN A 122 7.89 16.56 6.19
C ASN A 122 6.94 17.01 7.32
N SER A 123 5.88 16.25 7.60
CA SER A 123 4.97 16.49 8.73
C SER A 123 5.40 15.69 9.96
N PRO A 124 5.81 16.34 11.08
CA PRO A 124 6.20 15.63 12.29
C PRO A 124 5.10 14.75 12.89
N LEU A 125 3.83 15.15 12.72
CA LEU A 125 2.68 14.39 13.20
C LEU A 125 2.50 13.10 12.39
N LEU A 126 2.57 13.19 11.06
CA LEU A 126 2.44 12.02 10.19
C LEU A 126 3.66 11.11 10.29
N LEU A 127 4.84 11.65 10.59
CA LEU A 127 6.02 10.84 10.85
C LEU A 127 5.91 10.06 12.17
N LYS A 128 5.29 10.64 13.22
CA LYS A 128 4.96 9.90 14.45
C LYS A 128 3.98 8.77 14.17
N LEU A 129 2.95 9.02 13.35
CA LEU A 129 2.01 8.00 12.91
C LEU A 129 2.74 6.88 12.14
N PHE A 130 3.62 7.24 11.21
CA PHE A 130 4.45 6.29 10.47
C PHE A 130 5.24 5.39 11.42
N LYS A 131 5.96 6.00 12.37
CA LYS A 131 6.72 5.26 13.39
C LYS A 131 5.85 4.27 14.16
N HIS A 132 4.69 4.72 14.63
CA HIS A 132 3.78 3.86 15.37
C HIS A 132 3.28 2.67 14.53
N ILE A 133 2.94 2.89 13.26
CA ILE A 133 2.51 1.82 12.37
C ILE A 133 3.66 0.83 12.08
N THR A 134 4.88 1.33 11.89
CA THR A 134 6.06 0.48 11.67
C THR A 134 6.41 -0.38 12.89
N GLU A 135 6.15 0.08 14.11
CA GLU A 135 6.39 -0.70 15.32
C GLU A 135 5.38 -1.84 15.52
N ASN A 136 4.21 -1.77 14.87
CA ASN A 136 3.11 -2.72 15.05
C ASN A 136 3.12 -3.89 14.05
N GLY A 137 4.06 -3.94 13.11
CA GLY A 137 4.10 -4.98 12.08
C GLY A 137 5.52 -5.30 11.62
N LYS A 138 5.75 -6.54 11.19
CA LYS A 138 7.06 -6.96 10.65
C LYS A 138 7.38 -6.34 9.29
N TYR A 139 6.35 -6.19 8.46
CA TYR A 139 6.45 -5.57 7.15
C TYR A 139 5.41 -4.47 7.00
N ILE A 140 5.80 -3.43 6.28
CA ILE A 140 4.90 -2.40 5.80
C ILE A 140 4.96 -2.33 4.28
N THR A 141 3.86 -1.95 3.66
CA THR A 141 3.86 -1.48 2.27
C THR A 141 3.69 0.02 2.24
N ILE A 142 4.47 0.68 1.39
CA ILE A 142 4.24 2.06 0.98
C ILE A 142 3.88 2.10 -0.51
N GLU A 143 2.91 2.93 -0.87
CA GLU A 143 2.35 3.06 -2.21
C GLU A 143 2.39 4.52 -2.62
N GLU A 144 2.78 4.78 -3.87
CA GLU A 144 2.86 6.16 -4.37
C GLU A 144 1.45 6.81 -4.40
N PRO A 145 1.38 8.11 -4.13
CA PRO A 145 0.12 8.84 -4.20
C PRO A 145 -0.26 9.01 -5.67
N MET A 146 -1.47 8.60 -6.03
CA MET A 146 -2.00 8.87 -7.36
C MET A 146 -3.53 9.07 -7.31
N PRO A 147 -4.05 10.19 -7.84
CA PRO A 147 -3.31 11.30 -8.48
C PRO A 147 -2.39 12.06 -7.50
N SER A 148 -1.38 12.79 -8.01
CA SER A 148 -0.52 13.59 -7.13
C SER A 148 -1.33 14.78 -6.60
N LEU A 149 -1.09 15.16 -5.34
CA LEU A 149 -1.70 16.39 -4.77
C LEU A 149 -1.30 17.65 -5.55
N LYS A 150 -0.17 17.62 -6.26
CA LYS A 150 0.28 18.73 -7.12
C LYS A 150 -0.53 18.86 -8.41
N ASP A 151 -1.24 17.80 -8.80
CA ASP A 151 -2.00 17.74 -10.05
C ASP A 151 -3.47 18.14 -9.85
N TYR A 152 -3.89 18.42 -8.61
CA TYR A 152 -5.24 18.85 -8.30
C TYR A 152 -5.36 20.38 -8.38
N GLU A 153 -6.15 20.87 -9.34
CA GLU A 153 -6.62 22.26 -9.39
C GLU A 153 -7.80 22.50 -8.42
N SER A 154 -8.46 21.44 -7.94
CA SER A 154 -9.59 21.49 -7.01
C SER A 154 -9.22 20.98 -5.61
N ASP A 155 -9.81 21.58 -4.57
CA ASP A 155 -9.56 21.26 -3.15
C ASP A 155 -10.08 19.88 -2.70
N VAL A 156 -10.54 19.01 -3.62
CA VAL A 156 -11.30 17.79 -3.27
C VAL A 156 -10.84 16.58 -4.09
N CYS A 157 -10.58 15.46 -3.39
CA CYS A 157 -10.32 14.15 -4.00
C CYS A 157 -11.63 13.53 -4.52
N SER A 158 -11.67 13.13 -5.79
CA SER A 158 -12.83 12.47 -6.42
C SER A 158 -12.52 11.02 -6.80
N GLU A 159 -13.48 10.14 -6.57
CA GLU A 159 -13.45 8.73 -6.99
C GLU A 159 -14.71 8.42 -7.79
N TYR A 160 -14.54 7.80 -8.96
CA TYR A 160 -15.63 7.45 -9.86
C TYR A 160 -15.76 5.93 -9.96
N VAL A 161 -16.99 5.43 -9.82
CA VAL A 161 -17.32 4.02 -10.07
C VAL A 161 -18.00 3.93 -11.43
N LEU A 162 -17.37 3.23 -12.36
CA LEU A 162 -17.93 2.97 -13.68
C LEU A 162 -18.50 1.55 -13.70
N GLU A 163 -19.81 1.45 -13.89
CA GLU A 163 -20.49 0.18 -14.13
C GLU A 163 -20.55 -0.08 -15.64
N SER A 164 -19.97 -1.20 -16.08
CA SER A 164 -20.03 -1.64 -17.47
C SER A 164 -20.68 -3.01 -17.53
N THR A 165 -21.74 -3.12 -18.31
CA THR A 165 -22.33 -4.41 -18.72
C THR A 165 -21.81 -4.74 -20.12
N ILE A 166 -21.40 -6.01 -20.33
CA ILE A 166 -21.01 -6.55 -21.64
C ILE A 166 -22.21 -7.30 -22.22
#